data_AF-A0A2I2F632-F1
#
_entry.id   AF-A0A2I2F632-F1
#
_cell.length_a   1.000
_cell.length_b   1.000
_cell.length_c   1.000
_cell.angle_alpha   90.00
_cell.angle_beta   90.00
_cell.angle_gamma   90.00
#
_symmetry.space_group_name_H-M   'P 1'
#
loop_
_entity.id
_entity.type
_entity.pdbx_description
1 polymer ?
#
loop_
_entity_poly.entity_id
_entity_poly.type
_entity_poly.pdbx_seq_one_letter_code
_entity_poly.pdbx_strand_id
1 'polypeptide(L)'
;MSRFCASHLPDWEGELVFVTSRDCRDITPEEASEFILGYTIGNDLSCRFFQLPEQSGGQFFYAKAFDKFAPIGPVLASPRTFLKQRLFASLVTRVNGEVKQDTVIEKDMIFPPERVLSWMSKSTTIPAYTAVMTGTPAGLKTYHS
;
A
#
# COMPACT_ATOMS: atom_id res chain seq x y z
N MET A 1 -19.10 -0.03 1.29
CA MET A 1 -18.50 0.96 2.20
C MET A 1 -19.53 1.34 3.25
N SER A 2 -19.16 1.44 4.53
CA SER A 2 -20.10 1.83 5.59
C SER A 2 -20.67 3.23 5.30
N ARG A 3 -21.98 3.42 5.53
CA ARG A 3 -22.66 4.72 5.28
C ARG A 3 -22.03 5.85 6.09
N PHE A 4 -21.53 5.52 7.27
CA PHE A 4 -20.81 6.46 8.14
C PHE A 4 -19.51 6.92 7.47
N CYS A 5 -18.60 6.02 7.15
CA CYS A 5 -17.30 6.42 6.58
C CYS A 5 -17.45 7.14 5.25
N ALA A 6 -18.45 6.76 4.43
CA ALA A 6 -18.74 7.43 3.16
C ALA A 6 -19.16 8.90 3.34
N SER A 7 -19.73 9.26 4.49
CA SER A 7 -20.17 10.62 4.82
C SER A 7 -19.17 11.38 5.73
N HIS A 8 -18.13 10.71 6.23
CA HIS A 8 -17.21 11.26 7.24
C HIS A 8 -15.76 11.17 6.77
N LEU A 9 -15.40 12.09 5.87
CA LEU A 9 -14.04 12.30 5.34
C LEU A 9 -13.36 11.01 4.81
N PRO A 10 -13.96 10.34 3.81
CA PRO A 10 -13.29 9.23 3.14
C PRO A 10 -12.19 9.73 2.21
N ASP A 11 -11.11 8.97 2.12
CA ASP A 11 -9.95 9.28 1.30
C ASP A 11 -9.40 8.04 0.59
N TRP A 12 -8.74 8.28 -0.54
CA TRP A 12 -8.10 7.26 -1.38
C TRP A 12 -6.60 7.27 -1.17
N GLU A 13 -5.98 6.10 -1.25
CA GLU A 13 -4.54 5.92 -1.15
C GLU A 13 -4.15 4.81 -2.12
N GLY A 14 -3.95 5.14 -3.40
CA GLY A 14 -3.51 4.15 -4.38
C GLY A 14 -2.09 3.70 -4.07
N GLU A 15 -1.85 2.39 -3.99
CA GLU A 15 -0.55 1.85 -3.56
C GLU A 15 -0.06 0.71 -4.44
N LEU A 16 1.27 0.59 -4.54
CA LEU A 16 1.91 -0.67 -4.93
C LEU A 16 1.77 -1.65 -3.76
N VAL A 17 1.46 -2.91 -4.08
CA VAL A 17 1.38 -3.99 -3.11
C VAL A 17 2.33 -5.10 -3.53
N PHE A 18 3.12 -5.62 -2.59
CA PHE A 18 3.83 -6.88 -2.80
C PHE A 18 3.22 -7.97 -1.93
N VAL A 19 3.35 -9.23 -2.36
CA VAL A 19 2.88 -10.40 -1.62
C VAL A 19 4.07 -11.31 -1.30
N THR A 20 4.20 -11.80 -0.06
CA THR A 20 5.29 -12.71 0.30
C THR A 20 5.05 -14.12 -0.25
N SER A 21 6.11 -14.82 -0.64
CA SER A 21 6.04 -16.18 -1.20
C SER A 21 6.13 -17.28 -0.15
N ARG A 22 6.81 -17.00 0.96
CA ARG A 22 7.06 -17.91 2.08
C ARG A 22 7.35 -17.10 3.35
N ASP A 23 7.34 -17.76 4.50
CA ASP A 23 7.71 -17.15 5.77
C ASP A 23 9.13 -16.59 5.71
N CYS A 24 9.34 -15.40 6.29
CA CYS A 24 10.67 -14.81 6.41
C CYS A 24 10.85 -14.07 7.74
N ARG A 25 12.10 -14.00 8.18
CA ARG A 25 12.50 -13.32 9.43
C ARG A 25 13.96 -12.92 9.33
N ASP A 26 14.29 -11.73 9.83
CA ASP A 26 15.66 -11.22 9.95
C ASP A 26 16.46 -11.25 8.62
N ILE A 27 15.76 -11.02 7.48
CA ILE A 27 16.37 -11.06 6.14
C ILE A 27 16.98 -9.70 5.75
N THR A 28 17.99 -9.72 4.89
CA THR A 28 18.58 -8.50 4.32
C THR A 28 17.74 -7.94 3.15
N PRO A 29 17.90 -6.66 2.77
CA PRO A 29 17.27 -6.12 1.57
C PRO A 29 17.64 -6.88 0.29
N GLU A 30 18.86 -7.41 0.20
CA GLU A 30 19.33 -8.17 -0.95
C GLU A 30 18.60 -9.51 -1.07
N GLU A 31 18.38 -10.19 0.06
CA GLU A 31 17.64 -11.45 0.14
C GLU A 31 16.13 -11.26 -0.10
N ALA A 32 15.57 -10.12 0.30
CA ALA A 32 14.13 -9.87 0.32
C ALA A 32 13.43 -10.10 -1.02
N SER A 33 14.11 -9.85 -2.14
CA SER A 33 13.55 -10.08 -3.48
C SER A 33 13.13 -11.54 -3.73
N GLU A 34 13.81 -12.52 -3.12
CA GLU A 34 13.51 -13.95 -3.25
C GLU A 34 12.27 -14.40 -2.45
N PHE A 35 11.82 -13.53 -1.54
CA PHE A 35 10.65 -13.73 -0.70
C PHE A 35 9.40 -13.02 -1.24
N ILE A 36 9.50 -12.31 -2.37
CA ILE A 36 8.35 -11.66 -3.01
C ILE A 36 7.74 -12.63 -4.05
N LEU A 37 6.49 -13.04 -3.82
CA LEU A 37 5.69 -13.84 -4.74
C LEU A 37 5.32 -13.06 -6.00
N GLY A 38 5.04 -11.77 -5.85
CA GLY A 38 4.61 -10.91 -6.94
C GLY A 38 4.13 -9.55 -6.44
N TYR A 39 3.73 -8.73 -7.40
CA TYR A 39 3.27 -7.36 -7.18
C TYR A 39 1.87 -7.18 -7.72
N THR A 40 1.08 -6.36 -7.05
CA THR A 40 -0.26 -5.97 -7.48
C THR A 40 -0.50 -4.52 -7.06
N ILE A 41 -1.72 -4.02 -7.25
CA ILE A 41 -2.13 -2.71 -6.76
C ILE A 41 -3.14 -2.87 -5.64
N GLY A 42 -3.19 -1.87 -4.77
CA GLY A 42 -4.14 -1.78 -3.68
C GLY A 42 -4.64 -0.35 -3.51
N ASN A 43 -5.66 -0.20 -2.67
CA ASN A 43 -6.10 1.11 -2.18
C ASN A 43 -6.23 1.04 -0.65
N ASP A 44 -5.41 1.78 0.09
CA ASP A 44 -5.50 1.87 1.55
C ASP A 44 -6.55 2.92 1.95
N LEU A 45 -7.82 2.57 1.72
CA LEU A 45 -8.93 3.48 1.97
C LEU A 45 -8.93 3.91 3.43
N SER A 46 -9.11 5.21 3.64
CA SER A 46 -8.97 5.80 4.97
C SER A 46 -10.20 6.63 5.32
N CYS A 47 -10.76 6.39 6.51
CA CYS A 47 -11.75 7.29 7.09
C CYS A 47 -11.00 8.30 7.97
N ARG A 48 -10.67 9.46 7.39
CA ARG A 48 -9.78 10.45 8.02
C ARG A 48 -10.32 10.98 9.34
N PHE A 49 -11.64 11.00 9.50
CA PHE A 49 -12.28 11.32 10.78
C PHE A 49 -11.75 10.42 11.91
N PHE A 50 -11.73 9.09 11.71
CA PHE A 50 -11.23 8.14 12.70
C PHE A 50 -9.70 8.07 12.78
N GLN A 51 -8.97 8.73 11.89
CA GLN A 51 -7.52 8.82 11.95
C GLN A 51 -7.04 9.97 12.85
N LEU A 52 -7.94 10.90 13.19
CA LEU A 52 -7.64 12.00 14.09
C LEU A 52 -7.25 11.46 15.49
N PRO A 53 -6.21 12.02 16.15
CA PRO A 53 -5.73 11.54 17.43
C PRO A 53 -6.82 11.42 18.50
N GLU A 54 -7.79 12.33 18.49
CA GLU A 54 -8.91 12.34 19.45
C GLU A 54 -9.86 11.16 19.26
N GLN A 55 -9.89 10.55 18.08
CA GLN A 55 -10.79 9.44 17.75
C GLN A 55 -10.11 8.07 17.91
N SER A 56 -8.80 7.97 17.72
CA SER A 56 -8.08 6.68 17.71
C SER A 56 -6.88 6.59 18.65
N GLY A 57 -6.61 7.63 19.45
CA GLY A 57 -5.41 7.68 20.29
C GLY A 57 -4.12 7.78 19.47
N GLY A 58 -4.20 8.36 18.27
CA GLY A 58 -3.07 8.51 17.34
C GLY A 58 -2.70 7.25 16.56
N GLN A 59 -3.51 6.19 16.62
CA GLN A 59 -3.30 4.95 15.87
C GLN A 59 -4.11 4.95 14.57
N PHE A 60 -3.51 4.51 13.47
CA PHE A 60 -4.17 4.59 12.15
C PHE A 60 -4.98 3.34 11.79
N PHE A 61 -4.71 2.21 12.46
CA PHE A 61 -5.34 0.92 12.15
C PHE A 61 -6.87 1.00 12.09
N TYR A 62 -7.50 1.58 13.11
CA TYR A 62 -8.97 1.64 13.19
C TYR A 62 -9.59 2.43 12.03
N ALA A 63 -8.90 3.46 11.52
CA ALA A 63 -9.38 4.28 10.41
C ALA A 63 -9.34 3.59 9.04
N LYS A 64 -8.61 2.48 8.94
CA LYS A 64 -8.25 1.77 7.70
C LYS A 64 -8.74 0.32 7.64
N ALA A 65 -9.22 -0.23 8.77
CA ALA A 65 -9.56 -1.66 8.90
C ALA A 65 -11.05 -2.00 8.72
N PHE A 66 -11.87 -1.09 8.20
CA PHE A 66 -13.30 -1.36 7.98
C PHE A 66 -13.52 -2.34 6.81
N ASP A 67 -14.67 -3.01 6.79
CA ASP A 67 -15.05 -3.91 5.70
C ASP A 67 -14.86 -3.24 4.32
N LYS A 68 -14.08 -3.91 3.47
CA LYS A 68 -13.76 -3.51 2.09
C LYS A 68 -12.83 -2.28 1.97
N PHE A 69 -12.09 -1.92 3.02
CA PHE A 69 -11.13 -0.78 2.98
C PHE A 69 -9.76 -1.13 2.39
N ALA A 70 -9.47 -2.41 2.16
CA ALA A 70 -8.24 -2.86 1.52
C ALA A 70 -8.54 -3.66 0.22
N PRO A 71 -9.16 -3.07 -0.82
CA PRO A 71 -9.23 -3.74 -2.12
C PRO A 71 -7.81 -3.93 -2.68
N ILE A 72 -7.51 -5.16 -3.09
CA ILE A 72 -6.22 -5.58 -3.67
C ILE A 72 -6.51 -6.39 -4.94
N GLY A 73 -5.72 -6.19 -5.99
CA GLY A 73 -5.86 -6.91 -7.26
C GLY A 73 -5.94 -5.96 -8.47
N PRO A 74 -6.50 -6.39 -9.62
CA PRO A 74 -7.12 -7.68 -9.87
C PRO A 74 -6.13 -8.80 -10.22
N VAL A 75 -4.87 -8.47 -10.50
CA VAL A 75 -3.85 -9.42 -10.98
C VAL A 75 -2.61 -9.34 -10.10
N LEU A 76 -2.05 -10.49 -9.76
CA LEU A 76 -0.72 -10.60 -9.18
C LEU A 76 0.30 -10.79 -10.30
N ALA A 77 1.04 -9.74 -10.62
CA ALA A 77 2.11 -9.77 -11.60
C ALA A 77 3.33 -10.47 -11.03
N SER A 78 3.94 -11.37 -11.82
CA SER A 78 5.18 -12.03 -11.41
C SER A 78 6.31 -11.01 -11.18
N PRO A 79 7.25 -11.25 -10.26
CA PRO A 79 8.39 -10.36 -10.03
C PRO A 79 9.17 -10.06 -11.31
N ARG A 80 9.40 -11.09 -12.14
CA ARG A 80 10.08 -10.94 -13.43
C ARG A 80 9.38 -9.97 -14.37
N THR A 81 8.05 -9.98 -14.42
CA THR A 81 7.26 -9.08 -15.27
C THR A 81 7.34 -7.65 -14.74
N PHE A 82 7.13 -7.46 -13.43
CA PHE A 82 7.15 -6.14 -12.81
C PHE A 82 8.53 -5.48 -12.89
N LEU A 83 9.59 -6.19 -12.51
CA LEU A 83 10.96 -5.64 -12.47
C LEU A 83 11.46 -5.16 -13.84
N LYS A 84 11.00 -5.77 -14.94
CA LYS A 84 11.31 -5.29 -16.31
C LYS A 84 10.73 -3.92 -16.64
N GLN A 85 9.67 -3.51 -15.94
CA GLN A 85 8.92 -2.27 -16.20
C GLN A 85 9.07 -1.25 -15.06
N ARG A 86 9.61 -1.67 -13.91
CA ARG A 86 9.65 -0.90 -12.65
C ARG A 86 10.11 0.55 -12.82
N LEU A 87 11.15 0.80 -13.63
CA LEU A 87 11.72 2.14 -13.85
C LEU A 87 10.74 3.15 -14.45
N PHE A 88 9.69 2.68 -15.12
CA PHE A 88 8.70 3.52 -15.80
C PHE A 88 7.26 3.12 -15.48
N ALA A 89 7.06 2.20 -14.53
CA ALA A 89 5.75 1.82 -14.06
C ALA A 89 5.10 3.01 -13.34
N SER A 90 3.88 3.35 -13.74
CA SER A 90 3.10 4.41 -13.11
C SER A 90 2.01 3.88 -12.20
N LEU A 91 1.71 4.65 -11.17
CA LEU A 91 0.60 4.44 -10.26
C LEU A 91 -0.36 5.61 -10.38
N VAL A 92 -1.60 5.32 -10.77
CA VAL A 92 -2.61 6.34 -11.08
C VAL A 92 -3.91 6.03 -10.35
N THR A 93 -4.36 6.97 -9.53
CA THR A 93 -5.67 6.90 -8.87
C THR A 93 -6.62 7.87 -9.53
N ARG A 94 -7.78 7.36 -9.96
CA ARG A 94 -8.86 8.15 -10.55
C ARG A 94 -10.12 8.06 -9.70
N VAL A 95 -10.74 9.21 -9.46
CA VAL A 95 -12.03 9.30 -8.76
C VAL A 95 -13.02 9.95 -9.71
N ASN A 96 -14.07 9.21 -10.09
CA ASN A 96 -15.05 9.64 -11.09
C ASN A 96 -14.42 10.09 -12.42
N GLY A 97 -13.34 9.42 -12.84
CA GLY A 97 -12.60 9.73 -14.07
C GLY A 97 -11.51 10.79 -13.93
N GLU A 98 -11.55 11.62 -12.88
CA GLU A 98 -10.55 12.64 -12.61
C GLU A 98 -9.30 12.03 -11.97
N VAL A 99 -8.12 12.39 -12.48
CA VAL A 99 -6.84 11.99 -11.90
C VAL A 99 -6.64 12.74 -10.58
N LYS A 100 -6.38 11.98 -9.51
CA LYS A 100 -6.06 12.53 -8.18
C LYS A 100 -4.63 12.23 -7.78
N GLN A 101 -4.10 11.09 -8.20
CA GLN A 101 -2.71 10.71 -8.01
C GLN A 101 -2.18 10.20 -9.34
N ASP A 102 -0.96 10.62 -9.70
CA ASP A 102 -0.26 10.18 -10.90
C ASP A 102 1.24 10.30 -10.64
N THR A 103 1.91 9.17 -10.52
CA THR A 103 3.36 9.14 -10.29
C THR A 103 4.03 7.98 -11.01
N VAL A 104 5.33 8.13 -11.25
CA VAL A 104 6.21 7.02 -11.62
C VAL A 104 6.77 6.44 -10.32
N ILE A 105 6.49 5.17 -10.06
CA ILE A 105 6.78 4.50 -8.78
C ILE A 105 8.25 4.70 -8.37
N GLU A 106 9.19 4.46 -9.29
CA GLU A 106 10.63 4.54 -9.01
C GLU A 106 11.10 5.97 -8.63
N LYS A 107 10.37 7.01 -9.02
CA LYS A 107 10.74 8.40 -8.73
C LYS A 107 10.21 8.91 -7.39
N ASP A 108 9.15 8.30 -6.88
CA ASP A 108 8.41 8.77 -5.70
C ASP A 108 8.64 7.88 -4.47
N MET A 109 8.89 6.59 -4.70
CA MET A 109 9.04 5.61 -3.62
C MET A 109 10.34 5.81 -2.83
N ILE A 110 10.20 6.26 -1.58
CA ILE A 110 11.32 6.50 -0.65
C ILE A 110 11.98 5.19 -0.20
N PHE A 111 11.17 4.16 0.06
CA PHE A 111 11.63 2.84 0.50
C PHE A 111 11.09 1.77 -0.44
N PRO A 112 11.96 1.06 -1.18
CA PRO A 112 11.50 0.04 -2.11
C PRO A 112 10.98 -1.20 -1.36
N PRO A 113 10.17 -2.07 -2.00
CA PRO A 113 9.54 -3.23 -1.38
C PRO A 113 10.51 -4.14 -0.63
N GLU A 114 11.72 -4.32 -1.18
CA GLU A 114 12.78 -5.14 -0.59
C GLU A 114 13.25 -4.56 0.75
N ARG A 115 13.38 -3.23 0.85
CA ARG A 115 13.75 -2.54 2.09
C ARG A 115 12.62 -2.57 3.11
N VAL A 116 11.38 -2.44 2.66
CA VAL A 116 10.19 -2.56 3.53
C VAL A 116 10.12 -3.95 4.15
N LEU A 117 10.23 -5.01 3.34
CA LEU A 117 10.15 -6.39 3.84
C LEU A 117 11.30 -6.73 4.80
N SER A 118 12.54 -6.37 4.44
CA SER A 118 13.69 -6.55 5.33
C SER A 118 13.46 -5.85 6.68
N TRP A 119 12.97 -4.60 6.66
CA TRP A 119 12.68 -3.85 7.88
C TRP A 119 11.58 -4.52 8.74
N MET A 120 10.46 -4.92 8.12
CA MET A 120 9.37 -5.62 8.80
C MET A 120 9.84 -6.93 9.45
N SER A 121 10.76 -7.63 8.80
CA SER A 121 11.22 -8.94 9.25
C SER A 121 12.12 -8.92 10.50
N LYS A 122 12.57 -7.74 10.95
CA LYS A 122 13.47 -7.60 12.10
C LYS A 122 12.79 -8.09 13.38
N SER A 123 13.31 -9.19 13.92
CA SER A 123 12.79 -9.90 15.09
C SER A 123 11.33 -10.36 14.96
N THR A 124 10.76 -10.34 13.75
CA THR A 124 9.36 -10.63 13.48
C THR A 124 9.25 -11.55 12.29
N THR A 125 8.61 -12.71 12.46
CA THR A 125 8.29 -13.58 11.33
C THR A 125 7.16 -12.96 10.52
N ILE A 126 7.39 -12.72 9.23
CA ILE A 126 6.37 -12.33 8.27
C ILE A 126 5.84 -13.60 7.61
N PRO A 127 4.55 -13.95 7.77
CA PRO A 127 3.99 -15.16 7.18
C PRO A 127 4.00 -15.15 5.65
N ALA A 128 3.99 -16.35 5.05
CA ALA A 128 3.74 -16.55 3.64
C ALA A 128 2.40 -15.91 3.22
N TYR A 129 2.36 -15.39 1.99
CA TYR A 129 1.18 -14.76 1.38
C TYR A 129 0.69 -13.50 2.09
N THR A 130 1.53 -12.87 2.93
CA THR A 130 1.27 -11.56 3.49
C THR A 130 1.30 -10.52 2.36
N ALA A 131 0.20 -9.78 2.20
CA ALA A 131 0.13 -8.63 1.29
C ALA A 131 0.53 -7.36 2.05
N VAL A 132 1.43 -6.57 1.45
CA VAL A 132 1.97 -5.36 2.07
C VAL A 132 1.74 -4.18 1.13
N MET A 133 0.97 -3.22 1.60
CA MET A 133 0.73 -1.90 1.02
C MET A 133 1.93 -0.98 1.37
N THR A 134 2.61 -0.44 0.35
CA THR A 134 3.95 0.17 0.49
C THR A 134 3.95 1.69 0.71
N GLY A 135 2.80 2.30 0.89
CA GLY A 135 2.59 3.74 0.93
C GLY A 135 2.04 4.31 -0.38
N THR A 136 1.43 5.48 -0.24
CA THR A 136 0.70 6.19 -1.29
C THR A 136 1.43 7.48 -1.71
N PRO A 137 1.40 7.85 -3.01
CA PRO A 137 1.94 9.11 -3.48
C PRO A 137 1.08 10.31 -3.01
N ALA A 138 1.59 11.51 -3.26
CA ALA A 138 0.82 12.76 -3.06
C ALA A 138 -0.51 12.76 -3.85
N GLY A 139 -1.43 13.65 -3.45
CA GLY A 139 -2.74 13.77 -4.10
C GLY A 139 -3.93 13.20 -3.30
N LEU A 140 -3.78 13.10 -1.98
CA LEU A 140 -4.86 12.71 -1.06
C LEU A 140 -5.84 13.86 -0.88
N LYS A 141 -7.11 13.55 -0.65
CA LYS A 141 -8.18 14.56 -0.50
C LYS A 141 -7.88 15.55 0.61
N THR A 142 -7.30 15.10 1.73
CA THR A 142 -7.01 15.97 2.89
C THR A 142 -5.94 17.03 2.65
N TYR A 143 -5.17 16.92 1.57
CA TYR A 143 -4.12 17.90 1.21
C TYR A 143 -4.50 18.80 0.03
N HIS A 144 -5.74 18.72 -0.44
CA HIS A 144 -6.30 19.66 -1.41
C HIS A 144 -7.27 20.61 -0.69
N SER A 145 -6.74 21.77 -0.29
CA SER A 145 -7.51 22.95 0.14
C SER A 145 -8.09 23.70 -1.05
#